data_AF-A0A519JTG9-F1
#
_entry.id   AF-A0A519JTG9-F1
#
_cell.length_a   1.000
_cell.length_b   1.000
_cell.length_c   1.000
_cell.angle_alpha   90.00
_cell.angle_beta   90.00
_cell.angle_gamma   90.00
#
_symmetry.space_group_name_H-M   'P 1'
#
loop_
_entity.id
_entity.type
_entity.pdbx_description
1 polymer ?
#
loop_
_entity_poly.entity_id
_entity_poly.type
_entity_poly.pdbx_seq_one_letter_code
_entity_poly.pdbx_strand_id
1 'polypeptide(L)'
;MVGIGPNGRRVLEAVILAMADLVASMGVTFGCLLRNMILWPAQYAHHFGASAPAGSAELHGRMPGTSMLDMAMTVVCALLMLVWIWAFVSFVRREPRSPITWVPGSLIGAGFIWFCWQNWLMAYPVCNSF
;
A
#
# COMPACT_ATOMS: atom_id res chain seq x y z
N MET A 1 -26.56 -23.44 -13.93
CA MET A 1 -25.44 -22.52 -13.59
C MET A 1 -24.28 -22.90 -14.47
N VAL A 2 -23.85 -22.05 -15.41
CA VAL A 2 -22.67 -22.32 -16.24
C VAL A 2 -21.45 -22.29 -15.31
N GLY A 3 -20.94 -23.47 -14.96
CA GLY A 3 -19.81 -23.60 -14.05
C GLY A 3 -18.55 -23.03 -14.71
N ILE A 4 -17.94 -22.05 -14.06
CA ILE A 4 -16.64 -21.53 -14.48
C ILE A 4 -15.63 -22.68 -14.36
N GLY A 5 -15.08 -23.12 -15.49
CA GLY A 5 -14.04 -24.16 -15.51
C GLY A 5 -12.78 -23.73 -14.74
N PRO A 6 -11.87 -24.67 -14.42
CA PRO A 6 -10.68 -24.39 -13.62
C PRO A 6 -9.80 -23.26 -14.18
N ASN A 7 -9.75 -23.11 -15.52
CA ASN A 7 -9.05 -22.00 -16.17
C ASN A 7 -9.78 -20.66 -16.02
N GLY A 8 -11.11 -20.64 -16.11
CA GLY A 8 -11.89 -19.42 -15.91
C GLY A 8 -11.79 -18.89 -14.48
N ARG A 9 -11.67 -19.78 -13.50
CA ARG A 9 -11.45 -19.40 -12.09
C ARG A 9 -10.09 -18.72 -11.90
N ARG A 10 -9.05 -19.21 -12.57
CA ARG A 10 -7.70 -18.60 -12.53
C ARG A 10 -7.67 -17.22 -13.18
N VAL A 11 -8.36 -17.05 -14.31
CA VAL A 11 -8.47 -15.73 -14.96
C VAL A 11 -9.21 -14.75 -14.06
N LEU A 12 -10.31 -15.18 -13.43
CA LEU A 12 -11.04 -14.32 -12.50
C LEU A 12 -10.21 -13.92 -11.28
N GLU A 13 -9.45 -14.85 -10.69
CA GLU A 13 -8.52 -14.54 -9.60
C GLU A 13 -7.44 -13.54 -10.02
N ALA A 14 -6.88 -13.69 -11.22
CA ALA A 14 -5.91 -12.75 -11.77
C ALA A 14 -6.50 -11.34 -11.95
N VAL A 15 -7.74 -11.25 -12.45
CA VAL A 15 -8.45 -9.96 -12.60
C VAL A 15 -8.71 -9.31 -11.25
N ILE A 16 -9.17 -10.08 -10.25
CA ILE A 16 -9.41 -9.57 -8.90
C ILE A 16 -8.10 -9.05 -8.28
N LEU A 17 -7.00 -9.79 -8.42
CA LEU A 17 -5.69 -9.37 -7.93
C LEU A 17 -5.25 -8.07 -8.61
N ALA A 18 -5.34 -7.99 -9.94
CA ALA A 18 -4.98 -6.80 -10.71
C ALA A 18 -5.79 -5.55 -10.31
N MET A 19 -7.11 -5.72 -10.08
CA MET A 19 -7.95 -4.61 -9.61
C MET A 19 -7.60 -4.16 -8.18
N ALA A 20 -7.09 -5.09 -7.36
CA ALA A 20 -6.67 -4.79 -5.99
C ALA A 20 -5.29 -4.12 -5.90
N ASP A 21 -4.49 -4.12 -6.97
CA ASP A 21 -3.13 -3.53 -7.00
C ASP A 21 -3.12 -2.07 -6.53
N LEU A 22 -4.10 -1.28 -6.98
CA LEU A 22 -4.19 0.13 -6.63
C LEU A 22 -4.33 0.31 -5.10
N VAL A 23 -5.27 -0.40 -4.48
CA VAL A 23 -5.51 -0.34 -3.03
C VAL A 23 -4.34 -0.91 -2.25
N ALA A 24 -3.79 -2.05 -2.69
CA ALA A 24 -2.64 -2.68 -2.05
C ALA A 24 -1.41 -1.75 -2.07
N SER A 25 -1.17 -1.06 -3.17
CA SER A 25 -0.01 -0.16 -3.31
C SER A 25 -0.08 1.08 -2.41
N MET A 26 -1.27 1.45 -1.90
CA MET A 26 -1.41 2.54 -0.92
C MET A 26 -0.67 2.22 0.39
N GLY A 27 -0.40 0.94 0.69
CA GLY A 27 0.39 0.51 1.84
C GLY A 27 1.83 1.05 1.84
N VAL A 28 2.37 1.47 0.70
CA VAL A 28 3.72 2.09 0.62
C VAL A 28 3.80 3.39 1.42
N THR A 29 2.68 4.13 1.54
CA THR A 29 2.61 5.36 2.33
C THR A 29 2.91 5.13 3.82
N PHE A 30 2.56 3.95 4.34
CA PHE A 30 2.89 3.56 5.72
C PHE A 30 4.40 3.33 5.91
N GLY A 31 5.11 2.84 4.88
CA GLY A 31 6.57 2.70 4.93
C GLY A 31 7.28 4.04 5.15
N CYS A 32 6.79 5.10 4.50
CA CYS A 32 7.27 6.46 4.73
C CYS A 32 7.00 6.96 6.16
N LEU A 33 5.79 6.71 6.67
CA LEU A 33 5.43 7.05 8.04
C LEU A 33 6.39 6.40 9.04
N LEU A 34 6.61 5.08 8.89
CA LEU A 34 7.50 4.32 9.77
C LEU A 34 8.96 4.80 9.65
N ARG A 35 9.45 5.06 8.44
CA ARG A 35 10.79 5.62 8.21
C ARG A 35 10.97 6.94 8.95
N ASN A 36 10.00 7.84 8.87
CA ASN A 36 10.08 9.14 9.51
C ASN A 36 9.99 9.05 11.04
N MET A 37 9.18 8.12 11.58
CA MET A 37 9.16 7.82 13.01
C MET A 37 10.50 7.29 13.53
N ILE A 38 11.17 6.41 12.78
CA ILE A 38 12.40 5.74 13.24
C ILE A 38 13.64 6.61 13.03
N LEU A 39 13.80 7.22 11.86
CA LEU A 39 15.02 7.95 11.49
C LEU A 39 15.02 9.40 11.96
N TRP A 40 13.84 10.02 12.08
CA TRP A 40 13.69 11.43 12.49
C TRP A 40 12.68 11.62 13.64
N PRO A 41 12.85 10.91 14.76
CA PRO A 41 11.87 10.90 15.85
C PRO A 41 11.65 12.29 16.48
N ALA A 42 12.69 13.14 16.55
CA ALA A 42 12.57 14.48 17.13
C ALA A 42 11.76 15.44 16.25
N GLN A 43 11.97 15.38 14.93
CA GLN A 43 11.22 16.19 13.96
C GLN A 43 9.79 15.67 13.85
N TYR A 44 9.62 14.35 13.86
CA TYR A 44 8.32 13.70 13.96
C TYR A 44 7.58 14.14 15.25
N ALA A 45 8.19 14.04 16.42
CA ALA A 45 7.60 14.46 17.70
C ALA A 45 7.22 15.96 17.73
N HIS A 46 8.04 16.82 17.14
CA HIS A 46 7.78 18.26 16.99
C HIS A 46 6.60 18.54 16.05
N HIS A 47 6.48 17.77 14.96
CA HIS A 47 5.40 17.89 13.98
C HIS A 47 4.13 17.11 14.33
N PHE A 48 4.14 16.26 15.35
CA PHE A 48 3.01 15.41 15.76
C PHE A 48 2.62 15.53 17.25
N GLY A 49 3.23 16.48 17.99
CA GLY A 49 2.67 16.98 19.24
C GLY A 49 3.10 16.28 20.54
N ALA A 50 4.24 15.60 20.61
CA ALA A 50 4.76 15.13 21.91
C ALA A 50 5.29 16.28 22.79
N SER A 51 5.40 17.49 22.25
CA SER A 51 5.92 18.69 22.94
C SER A 51 5.17 20.00 22.59
N ALA A 52 4.03 19.92 21.92
CA ALA A 52 3.24 21.11 21.61
C ALA A 52 2.40 21.52 22.85
N PRO A 53 2.47 22.78 23.33
CA PRO A 53 1.56 23.27 24.35
C PRO A 53 0.13 23.10 23.85
N ALA A 54 -0.78 22.68 24.73
CA ALA A 54 -2.20 22.53 24.46
C ALA A 54 -2.79 23.87 23.95
N GLY A 55 -2.81 24.07 22.63
CA GLY A 55 -3.24 25.34 22.04
C GLY A 55 -2.76 25.63 20.62
N SER A 56 -1.72 24.97 20.09
CA SER A 56 -1.29 25.21 18.71
C SER A 56 -2.10 24.40 17.69
N ALA A 57 -3.26 24.95 17.32
CA ALA A 57 -4.14 24.44 16.25
C ALA A 57 -3.52 24.46 14.83
N GLU A 58 -2.25 24.85 14.67
CA GLU A 58 -1.61 25.08 13.36
C GLU A 58 -1.04 23.82 12.68
N LEU A 59 -1.02 22.66 13.35
CA LEU A 59 -0.50 21.41 12.77
C LEU A 59 -1.39 20.86 11.63
N HIS A 60 -2.67 21.22 11.61
CA HIS A 60 -3.61 20.83 10.55
C HIS A 60 -3.24 21.40 9.16
N GLY A 61 -2.37 22.41 9.10
CA GLY A 61 -2.04 23.13 7.86
C GLY A 61 -0.84 22.61 7.07
N ARG A 62 0.04 21.78 7.67
CA ARG A 62 1.32 21.39 7.02
C ARG A 62 1.47 19.91 6.66
N MET A 63 0.62 19.03 7.18
CA MET A 63 0.58 17.62 6.78
C MET A 63 -0.89 17.19 6.61
N PRO A 64 -1.43 17.20 5.37
CA PRO A 64 -2.68 16.50 5.09
C PRO A 64 -2.49 15.02 5.43
N GLY A 65 -3.33 14.46 6.30
CA GLY A 65 -3.22 13.05 6.74
C GLY A 65 -2.80 12.83 8.21
N THR A 66 -2.96 13.83 9.09
CA THR A 66 -2.51 13.77 10.50
C THR A 66 -3.62 13.55 11.52
N SER A 67 -4.86 13.33 11.08
CA SER A 67 -5.90 12.85 11.98
C SER A 67 -5.59 11.39 12.40
N MET A 68 -5.96 10.98 13.62
CA MET A 68 -5.85 9.57 14.03
C MET A 68 -6.53 8.62 13.03
N LEU A 69 -7.58 9.11 12.35
CA LEU A 69 -8.27 8.40 11.29
C LEU A 69 -7.36 8.15 10.08
N ASP A 70 -6.59 9.15 9.64
CA ASP A 70 -5.66 9.01 8.51
C ASP A 70 -4.51 8.05 8.83
N MET A 71 -3.99 8.08 10.06
CA MET A 71 -3.05 7.08 10.54
C MET A 71 -3.64 5.67 10.50
N ALA A 72 -4.87 5.48 10.99
CA ALA A 72 -5.54 4.20 10.94
C ALA A 72 -5.70 3.70 9.50
N MET A 73 -6.00 4.60 8.55
CA MET A 73 -6.09 4.25 7.12
C MET A 73 -4.74 3.81 6.55
N THR A 74 -3.62 4.45 6.90
CA THR A 74 -2.29 3.99 6.45
C THR A 74 -1.96 2.58 6.96
N VAL A 75 -2.32 2.27 8.21
CA VAL A 75 -2.14 0.92 8.81
C VAL A 75 -3.03 -0.10 8.11
N VAL A 76 -4.30 0.22 7.86
CA VAL A 76 -5.23 -0.65 7.13
C VAL A 76 -4.71 -0.94 5.72
N CYS A 77 -4.26 0.08 4.99
CA CYS A 77 -3.67 -0.09 3.66
C CYS A 77 -2.41 -0.95 3.69
N ALA A 78 -1.57 -0.83 4.72
CA ALA A 78 -0.38 -1.68 4.89
C ALA A 78 -0.76 -3.15 5.15
N LEU A 79 -1.77 -3.41 5.97
CA LEU A 79 -2.29 -4.76 6.18
C LEU A 79 -2.89 -5.34 4.89
N LEU A 80 -3.64 -4.55 4.14
CA LEU A 80 -4.19 -4.95 2.84
C LEU A 80 -3.07 -5.26 1.83
N MET A 81 -1.98 -4.49 1.84
CA MET A 81 -0.78 -4.77 1.03
C MET A 81 -0.19 -6.15 1.37
N LEU A 82 -0.06 -6.47 2.66
CA LEU A 82 0.46 -7.78 3.09
C LEU A 82 -0.47 -8.93 2.68
N VAL A 83 -1.78 -8.76 2.83
CA VAL A 83 -2.79 -9.73 2.37
C VAL A 83 -2.71 -9.91 0.86
N TRP A 84 -2.57 -8.82 0.11
CA TRP A 84 -2.41 -8.86 -1.34
C TRP A 84 -1.12 -9.58 -1.75
N ILE A 85 0.02 -9.27 -1.12
CA ILE A 85 1.30 -9.96 -1.39
C ILE A 85 1.17 -11.46 -1.16
N TRP A 86 0.53 -11.85 -0.06
CA TRP A 86 0.28 -13.25 0.25
C TRP A 86 -0.61 -13.93 -0.81
N ALA A 87 -1.67 -13.25 -1.26
CA ALA A 87 -2.56 -13.75 -2.30
C ALA A 87 -1.85 -13.85 -3.65
N PHE A 88 -1.01 -12.88 -4.01
CA PHE A 88 -0.18 -12.87 -5.20
C PHE A 88 0.82 -14.02 -5.21
N VAL A 89 1.57 -14.21 -4.13
CA VAL A 89 2.51 -15.33 -3.98
C VAL A 89 1.78 -16.68 -4.08
N SER A 90 0.61 -16.79 -3.47
CA SER A 90 -0.24 -17.99 -3.56
C SER A 90 -0.73 -18.24 -4.99
N PHE A 91 -1.07 -17.20 -5.74
CA PHE A 91 -1.44 -17.29 -7.16
C PHE A 91 -0.27 -17.77 -8.03
N VAL A 92 0.92 -17.15 -7.89
CA VAL A 92 2.10 -17.48 -8.69
C VAL A 92 2.65 -18.89 -8.37
N ARG A 93 2.56 -19.33 -7.10
CA ARG A 93 3.06 -20.65 -6.67
C ARG A 93 2.12 -21.82 -6.97
N ARG A 94 0.89 -21.58 -7.44
CA ARG A 94 -0.09 -22.65 -7.71
C ARG A 94 0.35 -23.56 -8.85
N GLU A 95 0.28 -24.86 -8.62
CA GLU A 95 0.52 -25.90 -9.63
C GLU A 95 -0.79 -26.28 -10.38
N PRO A 96 -0.72 -26.76 -11.64
CA PRO A 96 0.47 -26.76 -12.50
C PRO A 96 0.87 -25.35 -12.94
N ARG A 97 2.19 -25.10 -12.97
CA ARG A 97 2.80 -23.86 -13.48
C ARG A 97 2.57 -23.80 -14.99
N SER A 98 1.64 -22.94 -15.40
CA SER A 98 1.26 -22.77 -16.80
C SER A 98 1.58 -21.36 -17.29
N PRO A 99 1.75 -21.12 -18.61
CA PRO A 99 1.91 -19.77 -19.15
C PRO A 99 0.77 -18.84 -18.73
N ILE A 100 -0.43 -19.40 -18.56
CA ILE A 100 -1.66 -18.72 -18.10
C ILE A 100 -1.55 -18.26 -16.63
N THR A 101 -0.58 -18.75 -15.86
CA THR A 101 -0.30 -18.26 -14.50
C THR A 101 0.83 -17.23 -14.50
N TRP A 102 1.89 -17.48 -15.27
CA TRP A 102 3.09 -16.62 -15.30
C TRP A 102 2.85 -15.28 -15.97
N VAL A 103 2.19 -15.26 -17.14
CA VAL A 103 1.92 -14.02 -17.87
C VAL A 103 1.07 -13.04 -17.05
N PRO A 104 -0.11 -13.43 -16.53
CA PRO A 104 -0.87 -12.51 -15.68
C PRO A 104 -0.15 -12.21 -14.36
N GLY A 105 0.56 -13.18 -13.77
CA GLY A 105 1.36 -12.93 -12.56
C GLY A 105 2.40 -11.81 -12.78
N SER A 106 3.12 -11.84 -13.89
CA SER A 106 4.09 -10.79 -14.23
C SER A 106 3.42 -9.45 -14.49
N LEU A 107 2.26 -9.42 -15.17
CA LEU A 107 1.51 -8.19 -15.42
C LEU A 107 0.99 -7.56 -14.13
N ILE A 108 0.44 -8.38 -13.22
CA ILE A 108 -0.01 -7.96 -11.89
C ILE A 108 1.16 -7.41 -11.09
N GLY A 109 2.29 -8.14 -11.05
CA GLY A 109 3.49 -7.66 -10.35
C GLY A 109 4.02 -6.33 -10.90
N ALA A 110 4.05 -6.17 -12.23
CA ALA A 110 4.47 -4.93 -12.87
C ALA A 110 3.49 -3.77 -12.58
N GLY A 111 2.18 -4.02 -12.61
CA GLY A 111 1.15 -3.06 -12.24
C GLY A 111 1.29 -2.60 -10.79
N PHE A 112 1.42 -3.53 -9.86
CA PHE A 112 1.65 -3.24 -8.45
C PHE A 112 2.93 -2.40 -8.23
N ILE A 113 4.06 -2.74 -8.87
CA ILE A 113 5.30 -1.95 -8.77
C ILE A 113 5.08 -0.53 -9.30
N TRP A 114 4.40 -0.38 -10.44
CA TRP A 114 4.09 0.92 -11.01
C TRP A 114 3.22 1.76 -10.07
N PHE A 115 2.14 1.20 -9.51
CA PHE A 115 1.30 1.93 -8.56
C PHE A 115 2.02 2.26 -7.26
N CYS A 116 2.86 1.35 -6.75
CA CYS A 116 3.73 1.62 -5.61
C CYS A 116 4.64 2.82 -5.87
N TRP A 117 5.23 2.89 -7.08
CA TRP A 117 6.05 4.01 -7.50
C TRP A 117 5.27 5.33 -7.56
N GLN A 118 4.06 5.32 -8.14
CA GLN A 118 3.20 6.52 -8.19
C GLN A 118 2.78 6.98 -6.80
N ASN A 119 2.36 6.06 -5.94
CA ASN A 119 2.03 6.38 -4.54
C ASN A 119 3.23 6.89 -3.77
N TRP A 120 4.42 6.34 -4.01
CA TRP A 120 5.65 6.85 -3.43
C TRP A 120 5.98 8.25 -3.93
N LEU A 121 5.85 8.55 -5.23
CA LEU A 121 6.07 9.90 -5.76
C LEU A 121 5.10 10.93 -5.17
N MET A 122 3.83 10.56 -4.99
CA MET A 122 2.84 11.42 -4.33
C MET A 122 3.17 11.65 -2.85
N ALA A 123 3.67 10.62 -2.17
CA ALA A 123 4.07 10.72 -0.77
C ALA A 123 5.46 11.37 -0.60
N TYR A 124 6.31 11.39 -1.63
CA TYR A 124 7.71 11.79 -1.57
C TYR A 124 7.95 13.15 -0.89
N PRO A 125 7.18 14.22 -1.18
CA PRO A 125 7.36 15.51 -0.53
C PRO A 125 7.10 15.48 0.98
N VAL A 126 6.26 14.55 1.44
CA VAL A 126 5.96 14.31 2.86
C VAL A 126 6.98 13.36 3.48
N CYS A 127 7.45 12.37 2.71
CA CYS A 127 8.45 11.39 3.15
C CYS A 127 9.87 12.00 3.26
N ASN A 128 10.17 13.04 2.49
CA ASN A 128 11.47 13.71 2.42
C ASN A 128 11.27 15.23 2.44
N SER A 129 10.59 15.72 3.47
CA SER A 129 10.33 17.16 3.65
C SER A 129 11.57 17.98 4.08
N PHE A 130 12.73 17.34 4.18
CA PHE A 130 13.99 17.91 4.68
C PHE A 130 15.14 17.56 3.73
#